data_AF-A0ABD2TXD8-F1
#
_entry.id   AF-A0ABD2TXD8-F1
#
_cell.length_a   1.000
_cell.length_b   1.000
_cell.length_c   1.000
_cell.angle_alpha   90.00
_cell.angle_beta   90.00
_cell.angle_gamma   90.00
#
_symmetry.space_group_name_H-M   'P 1'
#
loop_
_entity.id
_entity.type
_entity.pdbx_description
1 polymer ?
#
loop_
_entity_poly.entity_id
_entity_poly.type
_entity_poly.pdbx_seq_one_letter_code
_entity_poly.pdbx_strand_id
1 'polypeptide(L)'
;MEAPNFIKLFYFLTFFLTILFIITSVNSQSQCNDTIAKCNEDMEFLMESEISKRFLAERKKYISPGALKRDQPVCNGGGSGQPYSRSCLPPPSNPYSRGCSKYYRCRDDPE
;
A
#
# COMPACT_ATOMS: atom_id res chain seq x y z
N MET A 1 56.45 -1.73 -25.93
CA MET A 1 55.77 -0.48 -25.52
C MET A 1 54.46 -0.36 -26.29
N GLU A 2 53.38 -1.01 -25.84
CA GLU A 2 52.07 -0.97 -26.52
C GLU A 2 50.87 -0.74 -25.56
N ALA A 3 51.16 -0.57 -24.27
CA ALA A 3 50.17 -0.30 -23.23
C ALA A 3 49.32 0.99 -23.43
N PRO A 4 49.83 2.13 -23.96
CA PRO A 4 49.02 3.35 -24.02
C PRO A 4 47.91 3.29 -25.07
N ASN A 5 48.08 2.47 -26.12
CA ASN A 5 47.08 2.32 -27.18
C ASN A 5 45.93 1.43 -26.74
N PHE A 6 46.22 0.40 -25.93
CA PHE A 6 45.20 -0.47 -25.35
C PHE A 6 44.29 0.28 -24.38
N ILE A 7 44.88 1.11 -23.51
CA ILE A 7 44.13 1.94 -22.56
C ILE A 7 43.22 2.94 -23.30
N LYS A 8 43.72 3.59 -24.37
CA LYS A 8 42.92 4.48 -25.21
C LYS A 8 41.76 3.76 -25.92
N LEU A 9 41.99 2.53 -26.39
CA LEU A 9 40.96 1.71 -27.02
C LEU A 9 39.86 1.35 -26.01
N PHE A 10 40.23 1.00 -24.78
CA PHE A 10 39.28 0.74 -23.70
C PHE A 10 38.43 1.97 -23.38
N TYR A 11 39.05 3.14 -23.21
CA TYR A 11 38.30 4.37 -22.97
C TYR A 11 37.36 4.72 -24.13
N PHE A 12 37.81 4.57 -25.38
CA PHE A 12 36.96 4.82 -26.55
C PHE A 12 35.78 3.86 -26.64
N LEU A 13 36.01 2.57 -26.39
CA LEU A 13 34.96 1.55 -26.38
C LEU A 13 33.93 1.83 -25.28
N THR A 14 34.39 2.16 -24.06
CA THR A 14 33.48 2.51 -22.96
C THR A 14 32.66 3.76 -23.27
N PHE A 15 33.28 4.81 -23.82
CA PHE A 15 32.59 6.03 -24.21
C PHE A 15 31.53 5.77 -25.28
N PHE A 16 31.86 4.99 -26.31
CA PHE A 16 30.92 4.61 -27.35
C PHE A 16 29.74 3.79 -26.80
N LEU A 17 30.00 2.80 -25.93
CA LEU A 17 28.97 2.00 -25.27
C LEU A 17 28.05 2.87 -24.40
N THR A 18 28.60 3.84 -23.67
CA THR A 18 27.79 4.77 -22.86
C THR A 18 26.93 5.69 -23.72
N ILE A 19 27.44 6.16 -24.87
CA ILE A 19 26.65 6.95 -25.82
C ILE A 19 25.52 6.13 -26.40
N LEU A 20 25.80 4.88 -26.81
CA LEU A 20 24.76 3.99 -27.34
C LEU A 20 23.65 3.75 -26.32
N PHE A 21 24.02 3.53 -25.06
CA PHE A 21 23.08 3.34 -23.96
C PHE A 21 22.19 4.58 -23.75
N ILE A 22 22.76 5.78 -23.75
CA ILE A 22 22.00 7.04 -23.61
C ILE A 22 21.03 7.23 -24.79
N ILE A 23 21.46 6.94 -26.02
CA ILE A 23 20.58 7.03 -27.21
C ILE A 23 19.40 6.06 -27.09
N THR A 24 19.63 4.84 -26.60
CA THR A 24 18.55 3.87 -26.37
C THR A 24 17.59 4.31 -25.27
N SER A 25 18.09 4.90 -24.17
CA SER A 25 17.22 5.36 -23.08
C SER A 25 16.38 6.57 -23.47
N VAL A 26 16.91 7.51 -24.26
CA VAL A 26 16.14 8.69 -24.71
C VAL A 26 15.01 8.30 -25.67
N ASN A 27 15.24 7.33 -26.56
CA ASN A 27 14.20 6.81 -27.45
C ASN A 27 13.15 5.93 -26.74
N SER A 28 13.44 5.47 -25.51
CA SER A 28 12.49 4.69 -24.70
C SER A 28 11.45 5.55 -23.96
N GLN A 29 11.63 6.87 -23.93
CA GLN A 29 10.54 7.78 -23.57
C GLN A 29 9.63 7.92 -24.79
N SER A 30 8.73 6.95 -24.96
CA SER A 30 7.66 7.03 -25.94
C SER A 30 6.92 8.35 -25.74
N GLN A 31 6.86 9.19 -26.77
CA GLN A 31 5.89 10.27 -26.81
C GLN A 31 4.50 9.64 -26.68
N CYS A 32 3.92 9.74 -25.48
CA CYS A 32 2.60 9.20 -25.26
C CYS A 32 1.57 10.21 -25.77
N ASN A 33 0.90 9.86 -26.85
CA ASN A 33 -0.15 10.67 -27.47
C ASN A 33 -1.54 10.38 -26.88
N ASP A 34 -1.61 9.86 -25.66
CA ASP A 34 -2.84 9.48 -24.95
C ASP A 34 -2.91 10.21 -23.60
N THR A 35 -3.99 9.99 -22.85
CA THR A 35 -4.15 10.54 -21.51
C THR A 35 -3.08 10.00 -20.56
N ILE A 36 -2.63 10.84 -19.62
CA ILE A 36 -1.60 10.50 -18.62
C ILE A 36 -1.94 9.20 -17.89
N ALA A 37 -3.21 8.93 -17.62
CA ALA A 37 -3.67 7.70 -16.98
C ALA A 37 -3.27 6.43 -17.77
N LYS A 38 -3.39 6.47 -19.10
CA LYS A 38 -3.07 5.32 -19.96
C LYS A 38 -1.58 5.20 -20.27
N CYS A 39 -0.88 6.34 -20.33
CA CYS A 39 0.57 6.37 -20.50
C CYS A 39 1.33 5.81 -19.29
N ASN A 40 0.71 5.90 -18.11
CA ASN A 40 1.34 5.61 -16.82
C ASN A 40 0.71 4.40 -16.13
N GLU A 41 -0.04 3.57 -16.86
CA GLU A 41 -0.72 2.37 -16.36
C GLU A 41 0.28 1.44 -15.65
N ASP A 42 1.44 1.18 -16.26
CA ASP A 42 2.49 0.35 -15.67
C ASP A 42 3.09 0.96 -14.39
N MET A 43 3.12 2.30 -14.29
CA MET A 43 3.64 3.02 -13.12
C MET A 43 2.62 3.08 -11.97
N GLU A 44 1.32 3.03 -12.27
CA GLU A 44 0.26 2.96 -11.26
C GLU A 44 0.37 1.68 -10.44
N PHE A 45 0.69 0.55 -11.07
CA PHE A 45 0.97 -0.72 -10.38
C PHE A 45 2.21 -0.64 -9.46
N LEU A 46 3.17 0.24 -9.76
CA LEU A 46 4.34 0.48 -8.92
C LEU A 46 4.07 1.44 -7.74
N MET A 47 2.95 2.16 -7.77
CA MET A 47 2.54 3.08 -6.69
C MET A 47 1.67 2.41 -5.61
N GLU A 48 1.53 1.08 -5.64
CA GLU A 48 0.79 0.35 -4.62
C GLU A 48 1.56 0.38 -3.29
N SER A 49 1.15 1.27 -2.37
CA SER A 49 1.78 1.39 -1.05
C SER A 49 1.62 0.08 -0.26
N GLU A 50 2.71 -0.43 0.31
CA GLU A 50 2.69 -1.58 1.23
C GLU A 50 1.72 -1.38 2.41
N ILE A 51 1.37 -0.14 2.72
CA ILE A 51 0.35 0.23 3.73
C ILE A 51 -1.04 -0.35 3.39
N SER A 52 -1.40 -0.44 2.10
CA SER A 52 -2.67 -1.01 1.66
C SER A 52 -2.68 -2.54 1.70
N LYS A 53 -1.50 -3.17 1.72
CA LYS A 53 -1.37 -4.61 1.91
C LYS A 53 -1.50 -4.87 3.41
N ARG A 54 -2.61 -5.49 3.82
CA ARG A 54 -2.69 -6.14 5.13
C ARG A 54 -1.70 -7.30 5.15
N PHE A 55 -0.43 -7.01 5.40
CA PHE A 55 0.55 -8.02 5.73
C PHE A 55 0.08 -8.67 7.04
N LEU A 56 -0.12 -9.99 7.02
CA LEU A 56 -0.11 -10.80 8.24
C LEU A 56 1.33 -10.79 8.78
N ALA A 57 1.79 -9.62 9.21
CA ALA A 57 3.09 -9.47 9.80
C ALA A 57 3.12 -10.25 11.12
N GLU A 58 3.78 -11.41 11.06
CA GLU A 58 4.96 -11.60 11.90
C GLU A 58 4.72 -11.98 13.38
N ARG A 59 3.85 -12.98 13.64
CA ARG A 59 3.96 -13.74 14.90
C ARG A 59 3.95 -15.25 14.76
N LYS A 60 3.24 -15.81 13.78
CA LYS A 60 3.04 -17.26 13.67
C LYS A 60 2.96 -17.69 12.20
N LYS A 61 3.71 -18.74 11.85
CA LYS A 61 3.76 -19.36 10.51
C LYS A 61 2.50 -20.16 10.15
N TYR A 62 1.49 -20.12 11.00
CA TYR A 62 0.26 -20.90 10.88
C TYR A 62 -0.95 -20.01 11.11
N ILE A 63 -1.99 -20.23 10.31
CA ILE A 63 -3.33 -19.70 10.55
C ILE A 63 -3.86 -20.35 11.85
N SER A 64 -4.42 -19.57 12.76
CA SER A 64 -4.94 -20.11 14.02
C SER A 64 -6.00 -21.19 13.73
N PRO A 65 -6.02 -22.34 14.44
CA PRO A 65 -6.97 -23.43 14.17
C PRO A 65 -8.45 -23.01 14.21
N GLY A 66 -8.79 -21.99 15.00
CA GLY A 66 -10.14 -21.41 15.02
C GLY A 66 -10.55 -20.76 13.69
N ALA A 67 -9.61 -20.21 12.92
CA ALA A 67 -9.89 -19.61 11.61
C ALA A 67 -10.13 -20.64 10.50
N LEU A 68 -9.75 -21.92 10.69
CA LEU A 68 -10.00 -22.99 9.73
C LEU A 68 -11.39 -23.63 9.89
N LYS A 69 -12.14 -23.27 10.95
CA LYS A 69 -13.48 -23.79 11.20
C LYS A 69 -14.52 -22.94 10.48
N ARG A 70 -14.88 -23.35 9.25
CA ARG A 70 -15.84 -22.65 8.39
C ARG A 70 -17.17 -22.33 9.11
N ASP A 71 -17.67 -23.28 9.88
CA ASP A 71 -19.00 -23.18 10.48
C ASP A 71 -19.00 -22.56 11.88
N GLN A 72 -17.82 -22.21 12.43
CA GLN A 72 -17.70 -21.60 13.76
C GLN A 72 -17.49 -20.08 13.64
N PRO A 73 -18.29 -19.26 14.36
CA PRO A 73 -18.07 -17.81 14.40
C PRO A 73 -16.74 -17.46 15.10
N VAL A 74 -16.15 -16.33 14.70
CA VAL A 74 -14.87 -15.83 15.24
C VAL A 74 -14.92 -15.57 16.75
N CYS A 75 -16.10 -15.26 17.29
CA CYS A 75 -16.34 -15.08 18.72
C CYS A 75 -17.67 -15.72 19.12
N ASN A 76 -17.83 -16.01 20.41
CA ASN A 76 -19.08 -16.51 20.96
C ASN A 76 -20.18 -15.45 20.82
N GLY A 77 -21.37 -15.84 20.33
CA GLY A 77 -22.55 -14.95 20.29
C GLY A 77 -22.97 -14.42 18.92
N GLY A 78 -22.30 -14.81 17.83
CA GLY A 78 -22.73 -14.52 16.46
C GLY A 78 -23.23 -15.77 15.73
N GLY A 79 -24.40 -15.70 15.07
CA GLY A 79 -24.88 -16.73 14.15
C GLY A 79 -24.33 -16.55 12.73
N SER A 80 -24.53 -17.54 11.85
CA SER A 80 -24.17 -17.42 10.43
C SER A 80 -24.84 -16.18 9.80
N GLY A 81 -24.06 -15.38 9.06
CA GLY A 81 -24.52 -14.14 8.43
C GLY A 81 -24.63 -12.92 9.35
N GLN A 82 -24.40 -13.04 10.65
CA GLN A 82 -24.36 -11.89 11.56
C GLN A 82 -23.00 -11.17 11.47
N PRO A 83 -22.97 -9.83 11.52
CA PRO A 83 -21.72 -9.08 11.48
C PRO A 83 -20.92 -9.30 12.77
N TYR A 84 -19.60 -9.48 12.65
CA TYR A 84 -18.68 -9.69 13.78
C TYR A 84 -18.72 -8.53 14.81
N SER A 85 -19.09 -7.32 14.37
CA SER A 85 -19.18 -6.14 15.21
C SER A 85 -20.20 -6.27 16.35
N ARG A 86 -21.18 -7.17 16.21
CA ARG A 86 -22.26 -7.33 17.19
C ARG A 86 -21.85 -8.11 18.43
N SER A 87 -20.88 -9.02 18.30
CA SER A 87 -20.50 -9.98 19.36
C SER A 87 -19.01 -10.01 19.66
N CYS A 88 -18.15 -9.60 18.72
CA CYS A 88 -16.69 -9.71 18.87
C CYS A 88 -16.04 -8.42 19.31
N LEU A 89 -16.73 -7.28 19.17
CA LEU A 89 -16.19 -5.98 19.55
C LEU A 89 -16.62 -5.64 20.98
N PRO A 90 -15.70 -5.11 21.80
CA PRO A 90 -16.11 -4.47 23.05
C PRO A 90 -16.97 -3.22 22.75
N PRO A 91 -17.70 -2.71 23.76
CA PRO A 91 -18.37 -1.42 23.64
C PRO A 91 -17.40 -0.33 23.15
N PRO A 92 -17.88 0.64 22.33
CA PRO A 92 -17.02 1.70 21.82
C PRO A 92 -16.39 2.47 22.97
N SER A 93 -15.06 2.60 22.97
CA SER A 93 -14.31 3.32 24.01
C SER A 93 -14.66 4.80 24.07
N ASN A 94 -15.12 5.36 22.94
CA ASN A 94 -15.49 6.76 22.81
C ASN A 94 -17.01 6.85 22.58
N PRO A 95 -17.83 6.72 23.62
CA PRO A 95 -19.27 6.90 23.48
C PRO A 95 -19.55 8.34 23.01
N TYR A 96 -20.45 8.48 22.04
CA TYR A 96 -20.86 9.79 21.56
C TYR A 96 -21.62 10.52 22.67
N SER A 97 -20.92 11.41 23.37
CA SER A 97 -21.46 12.27 24.43
C SER A 97 -21.21 13.72 24.05
N ARG A 98 -21.67 14.14 22.87
CA ARG A 98 -21.85 15.57 22.56
C ARG A 98 -23.10 16.09 23.27
N GLY A 99 -23.08 16.06 24.59
CA GLY A 99 -24.03 16.76 25.44
C GLY A 99 -23.33 17.97 26.04
N CYS A 100 -24.07 19.05 26.27
CA CYS A 100 -23.55 20.11 27.11
C CYS A 100 -23.53 19.64 28.56
N SER A 101 -22.40 19.72 29.24
CA SER A 101 -22.44 19.56 30.69
C SER A 101 -23.19 20.76 31.31
N LYS A 102 -23.97 20.53 32.37
CA LYS A 102 -24.69 21.61 33.08
C LYS A 102 -23.78 22.76 33.51
N TYR A 103 -22.50 22.47 33.77
CA TYR A 103 -21.48 23.48 34.08
C TYR A 103 -21.24 24.45 32.91
N TYR A 104 -21.29 23.97 31.67
CA TYR A 104 -21.05 24.79 30.47
C TYR A 104 -22.27 25.61 30.02
N ARG A 105 -23.45 25.44 30.65
CA ARG A 105 -24.67 26.26 30.45
C ARG A 105 -25.00 26.52 28.96
N CYS A 106 -24.91 25.48 28.13
CA CYS A 106 -25.20 25.63 26.69
C CYS A 106 -26.66 26.01 26.48
N ARG A 107 -26.91 26.66 25.33
CA ARG A 107 -28.09 27.49 25.16
C ARG A 107 -29.42 26.75 25.04
N ASP A 108 -29.44 25.44 24.78
CA ASP A 108 -30.68 24.71 24.53
C ASP A 108 -30.55 23.20 24.90
N ASP A 109 -30.98 22.81 26.11
CA ASP A 109 -31.34 21.42 26.44
C ASP A 109 -32.88 21.36 26.53
N PRO A 110 -33.62 21.00 25.46
CA PRO A 110 -35.02 20.66 25.60
C PRO A 110 -35.12 19.29 26.27
N GLU A 111 -35.84 19.26 27.39
CA GLU A 111 -36.19 18.05 28.16
C GLU A 111 -36.98 17.03 27.32
#